data_AF-A0A395R7H9-F1
#
_entry.id   AF-A0A395R7H9-F1
#
_cell.length_a   1.000
_cell.length_b   1.000
_cell.length_c   1.000
_cell.angle_alpha   90.00
_cell.angle_beta   90.00
_cell.angle_gamma   90.00
#
_symmetry.space_group_name_H-M   'P 1'
#
loop_
_entity.id
_entity.type
_entity.pdbx_description
1 polymer ?
#
loop_
_entity_poly.entity_id
_entity_poly.type
_entity_poly.pdbx_seq_one_letter_code
_entity_poly.pdbx_strand_id
1 'polypeptide(L)'
;MHTASEIPSWDDTSRSGLFKWWQDMAKSGLIHHPDDDPATIVYVKNNDRFFDSKACDKLREIYSRMENTHGTLTYTAGAKAMRDILAASKTSP
;
A
#
# COMPACT_ATOMS: atom_id res chain seq x y z
N MET A 1 -4.42 2.70 -14.75
CA MET A 1 -3.99 1.40 -14.19
C MET A 1 -2.52 1.51 -13.85
N HIS A 2 -2.17 1.27 -12.59
CA HIS A 2 -0.81 1.35 -12.07
C HIS A 2 -0.04 0.06 -12.32
N THR A 3 1.24 0.22 -12.64
CA THR A 3 2.17 -0.82 -13.05
C THR A 3 3.09 -1.22 -11.90
N ALA A 4 3.75 -2.38 -12.02
CA ALA A 4 4.67 -2.89 -11.00
C ALA A 4 5.84 -1.94 -10.68
N SER A 5 6.26 -1.10 -11.64
CA SER A 5 7.31 -0.10 -11.45
C SER A 5 6.89 1.07 -10.56
N GLU A 6 5.60 1.33 -10.42
CA GLU A 6 5.06 2.38 -9.55
C GLU A 6 4.92 1.92 -8.09
N ILE A 7 4.94 0.60 -7.85
CA ILE A 7 4.91 0.03 -6.50
C ILE A 7 6.32 0.15 -5.90
N PRO A 8 6.52 0.84 -4.75
CA PRO A 8 7.81 0.87 -4.07
C PRO A 8 8.28 -0.55 -3.71
N SER A 9 9.58 -0.81 -3.82
CA SER A 9 10.17 -2.05 -3.28
C SER A 9 10.22 -1.99 -1.75
N TRP A 10 10.05 -3.14 -1.09
CA TRP A 10 10.25 -3.28 0.35
C TRP A 10 11.56 -4.02 0.63
N ASP A 11 12.68 -3.33 0.42
CA ASP A 11 14.02 -3.89 0.55
C ASP A 11 14.56 -3.79 1.99
N ASP A 12 14.19 -2.71 2.71
CA ASP A 12 14.45 -2.58 4.14
C ASP A 12 13.36 -3.31 4.95
N THR A 13 13.68 -4.54 5.37
CA THR A 13 12.76 -5.41 6.12
C THR A 13 12.65 -5.07 7.60
N SER A 14 13.33 -4.03 8.08
CA SER A 14 13.22 -3.56 9.46
C SER A 14 11.83 -3.00 9.78
N ARG A 15 11.55 -2.81 11.07
CA ARG A 15 10.33 -2.12 11.52
C ARG A 15 10.24 -0.71 10.94
N SER A 16 11.34 0.05 10.86
CA SER A 16 11.34 1.38 10.23
C SER A 16 11.02 1.29 8.74
N GLY A 17 11.58 0.30 8.04
CA GLY A 17 11.32 0.07 6.63
C GLY A 17 9.86 -0.28 6.34
N LEU A 18 9.21 -1.08 7.19
CA LEU A 18 7.76 -1.36 7.11
C LEU A 18 6.94 -0.07 7.15
N PHE A 19 7.16 0.78 8.16
CA PHE A 19 6.41 2.03 8.31
C PHE A 19 6.69 3.00 7.16
N LYS A 20 7.94 3.07 6.70
CA LYS A 20 8.33 3.89 5.55
C LYS A 20 7.62 3.43 4.27
N TRP A 21 7.58 2.13 3.99
CA TRP A 21 6.93 1.60 2.78
C TRP A 21 5.43 1.95 2.74
N TRP A 22 4.72 1.78 3.87
CA TRP A 22 3.32 2.18 3.97
C TRP A 22 3.11 3.69 3.78
N GLN A 23 4.03 4.51 4.32
CA GLN A 23 4.01 5.95 4.10
C GLN A 23 4.22 6.32 2.62
N ASP A 24 5.15 5.66 1.94
CA ASP A 24 5.43 5.89 0.52
C ASP A 24 4.23 5.48 -0.36
N MET A 25 3.59 4.34 -0.08
CA MET A 25 2.33 3.94 -0.73
C MET A 25 1.21 4.97 -0.52
N ALA A 26 1.07 5.50 0.70
CA ALA A 26 0.05 6.50 1.01
C ALA A 26 0.28 7.82 0.26
N LYS A 27 1.53 8.30 0.21
CA LYS A 27 1.90 9.51 -0.53
C LYS A 27 1.67 9.38 -2.04
N SER A 28 1.86 8.19 -2.58
CA SER A 28 1.61 7.90 -4.00
C SER A 28 0.14 7.67 -4.34
N GLY A 29 -0.77 7.71 -3.35
CA GLY A 29 -2.19 7.45 -3.56
C GLY A 29 -2.51 5.98 -3.88
N LEU A 30 -1.61 5.05 -3.52
CA LEU A 30 -1.71 3.62 -3.82
C LEU A 30 -2.17 2.80 -2.60
N ILE A 31 -2.34 3.43 -1.44
CA ILE A 31 -2.68 2.75 -0.19
C ILE A 31 -4.07 2.11 -0.24
N HIS A 32 -4.14 0.86 0.21
CA HIS A 32 -5.34 0.06 0.38
C HIS A 32 -5.13 -0.92 1.54
N HIS A 33 -6.19 -1.63 1.95
CA HIS A 33 -6.06 -2.62 3.01
C HIS A 33 -5.22 -3.82 2.51
N PRO A 34 -4.26 -4.34 3.29
CA PRO A 34 -3.40 -5.43 2.84
C PRO A 34 -4.13 -6.77 2.61
N ASP A 35 -5.29 -6.96 3.24
CA ASP A 35 -6.13 -8.16 3.03
C ASP A 35 -7.05 -8.03 1.79
N ASP A 36 -7.20 -6.83 1.23
CA ASP A 36 -7.95 -6.65 -0.02
C ASP A 36 -7.07 -7.13 -1.18
N ASP A 37 -7.54 -8.11 -1.96
CA ASP A 37 -6.79 -8.57 -3.13
C ASP A 37 -6.62 -7.41 -4.14
N PRO A 38 -5.38 -7.00 -4.48
CA PRO A 38 -5.13 -5.89 -5.40
C PRO A 38 -5.84 -6.02 -6.75
N ALA A 39 -6.11 -7.25 -7.21
CA ALA A 39 -6.82 -7.49 -8.47
C ALA A 39 -8.31 -7.13 -8.43
N THR A 40 -8.88 -6.97 -7.24
CA THR A 40 -10.29 -6.58 -7.02
C THR A 40 -10.46 -5.08 -6.90
N ILE A 41 -9.37 -4.33 -6.75
CA ILE A 41 -9.40 -2.87 -6.61
C ILE A 41 -9.62 -2.24 -7.98
N VAL A 42 -10.69 -1.47 -8.08
CA VAL A 42 -11.15 -0.83 -9.32
C VAL A 42 -11.43 0.65 -9.10
N TYR A 43 -11.33 1.43 -10.18
CA TYR A 43 -11.81 2.82 -10.16
C TYR A 43 -13.34 2.82 -10.13
N VAL A 44 -13.93 3.49 -9.13
CA VAL A 44 -15.41 3.58 -8.97
C VAL A 44 -16.10 4.14 -10.21
N LYS A 45 -15.45 5.08 -10.92
CA LYS A 45 -16.03 5.78 -12.07
C LYS A 45 -16.37 4.84 -13.24
N ASN A 46 -15.54 3.83 -13.50
CA ASN A 46 -15.61 3.05 -14.74
C ASN A 46 -15.36 1.55 -14.55
N ASN A 47 -15.12 1.10 -13.31
CA ASN A 47 -14.85 -0.29 -12.97
C ASN A 47 -13.56 -0.87 -13.61
N ASP A 48 -12.68 0.00 -14.13
CA ASP A 48 -11.37 -0.42 -14.62
C ASP A 48 -10.47 -0.83 -13.45
N ARG A 49 -9.60 -1.81 -13.69
CA ARG A 49 -8.62 -2.25 -12.70
C ARG A 49 -7.69 -1.11 -12.30
N PHE A 50 -7.50 -0.96 -10.99
CA PHE A 50 -6.59 0.03 -10.44
C PHE A 50 -5.13 -0.38 -10.65
N PHE A 51 -4.82 -1.67 -10.47
CA PHE A 51 -3.50 -2.26 -10.68
C PHE A 51 -3.47 -3.21 -11.88
N ASP A 52 -2.34 -3.26 -12.59
CA ASP A 52 -2.08 -4.30 -13.58
C ASP A 52 -1.74 -5.65 -12.92
N SER A 53 -1.69 -6.72 -13.69
CA SER A 53 -1.43 -8.06 -13.13
C SER A 53 -0.06 -8.16 -12.45
N LYS A 54 0.97 -7.50 -13.00
CA LYS A 54 2.33 -7.54 -12.44
C LYS A 54 2.42 -6.77 -11.13
N ALA A 55 1.70 -5.65 -11.01
CA ALA A 55 1.57 -4.88 -9.79
C ALA A 55 0.82 -5.67 -8.72
N CYS A 56 -0.25 -6.38 -9.10
CA CYS A 56 -0.96 -7.28 -8.17
C CYS A 56 -0.04 -8.37 -7.62
N ASP A 57 0.72 -9.04 -8.48
CA ASP A 57 1.65 -10.09 -8.06
C ASP A 57 2.73 -9.56 -7.11
N LYS A 58 3.31 -8.39 -7.45
CA LYS A 58 4.30 -7.71 -6.60
C LYS A 58 3.73 -7.31 -5.23
N LEU A 59 2.51 -6.77 -5.19
CA LEU A 59 1.85 -6.38 -3.94
C LEU A 59 1.58 -7.60 -3.05
N ARG A 60 1.05 -8.69 -3.62
CA ARG A 60 0.82 -9.94 -2.89
C ARG A 60 2.11 -10.51 -2.31
N GLU A 61 3.21 -10.48 -3.07
CA GLU A 61 4.52 -10.90 -2.58
C GLU A 61 4.98 -10.03 -1.39
N ILE A 62 4.88 -8.70 -1.52
CA ILE A 62 5.25 -7.77 -0.45
C ILE A 62 4.40 -8.00 0.80
N TYR A 63 3.08 -8.13 0.67
CA TYR A 63 2.18 -8.36 1.80
C TYR A 63 2.46 -9.68 2.50
N SER A 64 2.63 -10.76 1.73
CA SER A 64 3.03 -12.06 2.29
C SER A 64 4.35 -11.95 3.06
N ARG A 65 5.35 -11.24 2.53
CA ARG A 65 6.62 -11.03 3.23
C ARG A 65 6.46 -10.17 4.49
N MET A 66 5.64 -9.12 4.46
CA MET A 66 5.40 -8.24 5.61
C MET A 66 4.68 -9.00 6.74
N GLU A 67 3.65 -9.76 6.40
CA GLU A 67 2.92 -10.59 7.36
C GLU A 67 3.83 -11.64 8.00
N ASN A 68 4.63 -12.37 7.20
CA ASN A 68 5.58 -13.34 7.73
C ASN A 68 6.66 -12.74 8.64
N THR A 69 7.05 -11.48 8.41
CA THR A 69 8.14 -10.83 9.16
C THR A 69 7.63 -10.08 10.39
N HIS A 70 6.48 -9.42 10.28
CA HIS A 70 5.99 -8.44 11.27
C HIS A 70 4.58 -8.74 11.78
N GLY A 71 3.88 -9.72 11.19
CA GLY A 71 2.52 -10.11 11.57
C GLY A 71 1.56 -8.93 11.60
N THR A 72 0.86 -8.77 12.72
CA THR A 72 -0.20 -7.75 12.89
C THR A 72 0.32 -6.31 12.86
N LEU A 73 1.63 -6.09 12.97
CA LEU A 73 2.23 -4.76 12.89
C LEU A 73 2.04 -4.15 11.48
N THR A 74 1.86 -4.98 10.44
CA THR A 74 1.53 -4.54 9.08
C THR A 74 0.27 -3.67 9.05
N TYR A 75 -0.80 -4.10 9.73
CA TYR A 75 -2.04 -3.33 9.84
C TYR A 75 -1.84 -2.01 10.59
N THR A 76 -1.01 -2.04 11.65
CA THR A 76 -0.69 -0.82 12.42
C THR A 76 0.04 0.21 11.56
N ALA A 77 1.00 -0.25 10.75
CA ALA A 77 1.77 0.61 9.86
C ALA A 77 0.88 1.23 8.76
N GLY A 78 0.05 0.41 8.10
CA GLY A 78 -0.90 0.88 7.09
C GLY A 78 -1.92 1.88 7.66
N ALA A 79 -2.53 1.57 8.80
CA ALA A 79 -3.48 2.45 9.47
C ALA A 79 -2.84 3.77 9.91
N LYS A 80 -1.57 3.76 10.33
CA LYS A 80 -0.84 4.99 10.64
C LYS A 80 -0.64 5.83 9.38
N ALA A 81 -0.15 5.25 8.29
CA ALA A 81 0.11 5.98 7.05
C ALA A 81 -1.16 6.63 6.48
N MET A 82 -2.29 5.93 6.52
CA MET A 82 -3.57 6.48 6.09
C MET A 82 -4.01 7.68 6.95
N ARG A 83 -3.89 7.56 8.27
CA ARG A 83 -4.22 8.67 9.20
C ARG A 83 -3.34 9.89 8.96
N ASP A 84 -2.05 9.69 8.72
CA ASP A 84 -1.12 10.79 8.48
C ASP A 84 -1.50 11.57 7.21
N ILE A 85 -1.87 10.90 6.11
CA ILE A 85 -2.34 11.56 4.88
C ILE A 85 -3.68 12.29 5.08
N LEU A 86 -4.63 11.68 5.80
CA LEU A 86 -5.92 12.33 6.10
C LEU A 86 -5.77 13.54 7.04
N ALA A 87 -4.80 13.52 7.93
CA ALA A 87 -4.48 14.67 8.76
C ALA A 87 -3.88 15.80 7.92
N ALA A 88 -2.94 15.48 7.03
CA ALA A 88 -2.31 16.45 6.13
C ALA A 88 -3.33 17.12 5.18
N SER A 89 -4.31 16.37 4.68
CA SER A 89 -5.35 16.93 3.79
C SER A 89 -6.32 17.89 4.49
N LYS A 90 -6.47 17.79 5.82
CA LYS A 90 -7.32 18.70 6.62
C LYS A 90 -6.63 20.02 6.97
N THR A 91 -5.31 20.10 6.80
CA THR A 91 -4.50 21.27 7.12
C THR A 91 -4.16 22.14 5.92
N SER A 92 -4.62 21.77 4.71
CA SER A 92 -4.50 22.61 3.51
C SER A 92 -5.63 23.67 3.50
N PRO A 93 -5.31 24.97 3.39
CA PRO A 93 -6.29 26.06 3.36
C PRO A 93 -7.18 26.04 2.11
#